data_AF-A5XCA3-F1
#
_entry.id   AF-A5XCA3-F1
#
_cell.length_a   1.000
_cell.length_b   1.000
_cell.length_c   1.000
_cell.angle_alpha   90.00
_cell.angle_beta   90.00
_cell.angle_gamma   90.00
#
_symmetry.space_group_name_H-M   'P 1'
#
loop_
_entity.id
_entity.type
_entity.pdbx_description
1 polymer ?
#
loop_
_entity_poly.entity_id
_entity_poly.type
_entity_poly.pdbx_seq_one_letter_code
_entity_poly.pdbx_strand_id
1 'polypeptide(L)' 'VRFDSDAPNPRKEPRAPWVEQEGPEYWEEETRISKDAAQIYRVNLNILR' A
#
# COMPACT_ATOMS: atom_id res chain seq x y z
N VAL A 1 -1.04 7.12 -6.84
CA VAL A 1 -0.15 6.58 -5.78
C VAL A 1 0.43 5.23 -6.18
N ARG A 2 1.56 4.80 -5.59
CA ARG A 2 2.12 3.45 -5.71
C ARG A 2 2.26 2.82 -4.33
N PHE A 3 2.12 1.51 -4.22
CA PHE A 3 2.54 0.73 -3.06
C PHE A 3 3.42 -0.41 -3.57
N ASP A 4 4.53 -0.65 -2.90
CA ASP A 4 5.47 -1.73 -3.21
C ASP A 4 5.70 -2.56 -1.95
N SER A 5 5.27 -3.83 -1.98
CA SER A 5 5.39 -4.73 -0.82
C SER A 5 6.81 -5.18 -0.56
N ASP A 6 7.67 -5.15 -1.58
CA ASP A 6 9.04 -5.67 -1.51
C ASP A 6 10.06 -4.57 -1.14
N ALA A 7 9.60 -3.32 -1.02
CA ALA A 7 10.42 -2.22 -0.57
C ALA A 7 10.87 -2.42 0.89
N PRO A 8 12.07 -1.94 1.30
CA PRO A 8 12.54 -2.05 2.70
C PRO A 8 11.60 -1.41 3.73
N ASN A 9 10.82 -0.40 3.33
CA ASN A 9 9.76 0.18 4.13
C ASN A 9 8.51 0.37 3.27
N PRO A 10 7.64 -0.65 3.17
CA PRO A 10 6.44 -0.60 2.34
C PRO A 10 5.47 0.48 2.84
N ARG A 11 5.27 1.50 2.00
CA ARG A 11 4.32 2.59 2.21
C ARG A 11 3.71 3.04 0.91
N LYS A 12 2.57 3.74 0.99
CA LYS A 12 2.00 4.41 -0.18
C LYS A 12 2.79 5.66 -0.50
N GLU A 13 3.16 5.79 -1.77
CA GLU A 13 3.94 6.89 -2.30
C GLU A 13 3.13 7.69 -3.33
N PRO A 14 3.20 9.04 -3.30
CA PRO A 14 2.61 9.87 -4.33
C PRO A 14 3.26 9.60 -5.69
N ARG A 15 2.46 9.65 -6.75
CA ARG A 15 2.91 9.55 -8.14
C ARG A 15 2.54 10.76 -8.98
N ALA A 16 1.87 11.73 -8.38
CA ALA A 16 1.47 12.96 -9.01
C ALA A 16 1.47 14.09 -7.96
N PRO A 17 1.86 15.32 -8.33
CA PRO A 17 2.01 16.41 -7.36
C PRO A 17 0.71 16.76 -6.62
N TRP A 18 -0.45 16.57 -7.25
CA TRP A 18 -1.75 16.90 -6.63
C TRP A 18 -2.08 16.00 -5.43
N VAL A 19 -1.49 14.81 -5.36
CA VAL A 19 -1.68 13.86 -4.26
C VAL A 19 -0.81 14.19 -3.05
N GLU A 20 0.26 14.96 -3.21
CA GLU A 20 1.17 15.33 -2.10
C GLU A 20 0.52 16.28 -1.09
N GLN A 21 -0.62 16.87 -1.44
CA GLN A 21 -1.40 17.76 -0.58
C GLN A 21 -2.17 17.02 0.51
N GLU A 22 -2.31 15.69 0.39
CA GLU A 22 -2.98 14.86 1.37
C GLU A 22 -2.17 14.77 2.68
N GLY A 23 -2.88 14.83 3.81
CA GLY A 23 -2.29 14.81 5.14
C GLY A 23 -1.66 13.47 5.53
N PRO A 24 -0.82 13.44 6.57
CA PRO A 24 -0.17 12.22 7.04
C PRO A 24 -1.17 11.12 7.41
N GLU A 25 -2.36 11.46 7.91
CA GLU A 25 -3.41 10.51 8.26
C GLU A 25 -3.91 9.73 7.03
N TYR A 26 -4.11 10.41 5.89
CA TYR A 26 -4.49 9.76 4.64
C TYR A 26 -3.43 8.75 4.20
N TRP A 27 -2.16 9.15 4.28
CA TRP A 27 -1.04 8.30 3.88
C TRP A 27 -0.85 7.07 4.78
N GLU A 28 -1.04 7.23 6.09
CA GLU A 28 -1.01 6.13 7.05
C GLU A 28 -2.16 5.14 6.80
N GLU A 29 -3.37 5.65 6.59
CA GLU A 29 -4.54 4.83 6.31
C GLU A 29 -4.38 4.03 5.00
N GLU A 30 -4.02 4.70 3.90
CA GLU A 30 -3.78 4.07 2.60
C GLU A 30 -2.66 3.03 2.67
N THR A 31 -1.62 3.30 3.47
CA THR A 31 -0.53 2.35 3.71
C THR A 31 -1.01 1.12 4.45
N ARG A 32 -1.84 1.26 5.49
CA ARG A 32 -2.42 0.13 6.22
C ARG A 32 -3.30 -0.74 5.31
N ILE A 33 -4.21 -0.11 4.56
CA ILE A 33 -5.10 -0.80 3.61
C ILE A 33 -4.28 -1.61 2.59
N SER A 34 -3.19 -1.04 2.08
CA SER A 34 -2.35 -1.72 1.10
C SER A 34 -1.57 -2.89 1.67
N LYS A 35 -1.10 -2.78 2.92
CA LYS A 35 -0.46 -3.89 3.64
C LYS A 35 -1.44 -5.04 3.86
N ASP A 36 -2.67 -4.73 4.28
CA ASP A 36 -3.71 -5.73 4.49
C ASP A 36 -4.08 -6.43 3.18
N ALA A 37 -4.27 -5.67 2.10
CA ALA A 37 -4.53 -6.23 0.77
C ALA A 37 -3.40 -7.15 0.30
N ALA A 38 -2.14 -6.74 0.44
CA ALA A 38 -0.98 -7.56 0.08
C ALA A 38 -0.96 -8.89 0.85
N GLN A 39 -1.30 -8.89 2.15
CA GLN A 39 -1.42 -10.14 2.93
C GLN A 39 -2.55 -11.03 2.44
N ILE A 40 -3.73 -10.46 2.16
CA ILE A 40 -4.90 -11.19 1.65
C ILE A 40 -4.57 -11.85 0.31
N TYR A 41 -3.99 -11.11 -0.63
CA TYR A 41 -3.60 -11.66 -1.93
C TYR A 41 -2.57 -12.78 -1.78
N ARG A 42 -1.59 -12.61 -0.90
CA ARG A 42 -0.60 -13.66 -0.62
C ARG A 42 -1.25 -14.94 -0.09
N VAL A 43 -2.20 -14.84 0.84
CA VAL A 43 -2.94 -15.99 1.37
C VAL A 43 -3.78 -16.64 0.27
N ASN A 44 -4.54 -15.87 -0.49
CA ASN A 44 -5.39 -16.39 -1.56
C ASN A 44 -4.57 -17.10 -2.65
N LEU A 45 -3.41 -16.57 -3.04
CA LEU A 45 -2.53 -17.23 -3.99
C LEU A 45 -1.97 -18.56 -3.48
N ASN A 46 -1.77 -18.69 -2.17
CA ASN A 46 -1.38 -19.97 -1.56
C ASN A 46 -2.55 -20.96 -1.50
N ILE A 47 -3.79 -20.50 -1.35
CA ILE A 47 -5.00 -21.34 -1.33
C ILE A 47 -5.33 -21.87 -2.73
N LEU A 48 -5.11 -21.06 -3.77
CA LEU A 48 -5.41 -21.40 -5.17
C LEU A 48 -4.34 -22.29 -5.84
N ARG A 49 -3.37 -22.78 -5.07
CA ARG A 49 -2.20 -23.53 -5.54
C ARG A 49 -2.44 -25.03 -5.46
#